data_AF-A0A7R9S9P6-F1
#
_entry.id   AF-A0A7R9S9P6-F1
#
_cell.length_a   1.000
_cell.length_b   1.000
_cell.length_c   1.000
_cell.angle_alpha   90.00
_cell.angle_beta   90.00
_cell.angle_gamma   90.00
#
_symmetry.space_group_name_H-M   'P 1'
#
loop_
_entity.id
_entity.type
_entity.pdbx_description
1 polymer ?
#
loop_
_entity_poly.entity_id
_entity_poly.type
_entity_poly.pdbx_seq_one_letter_code
_entity_poly.pdbx_strand_id
1 'polypeptide(L)'
;PIISIIPVWFIRDLFMQPKLMLNLVDLRFKLNRSKTEFCMMGDTPCRVKIEDAVLNVRRELPNPTIRLAHEKALQSGTAKYPIHRILLKTISVPKGNRMFSQDNVFLGQMPKRLLF
;
A
#
# COMPACT_ATOMS: atom_id res chain seq x y z
N PRO A 1 -2.94 -16.60 -13.24
CA PRO A 1 -2.16 -16.65 -11.99
C PRO A 1 -1.71 -15.24 -11.59
N ILE A 2 -2.55 -14.49 -10.87
CA ILE A 2 -2.21 -13.16 -10.35
C ILE A 2 -2.12 -13.35 -8.84
N ILE A 3 -0.90 -13.45 -8.32
CA ILE A 3 -0.68 -13.58 -6.88
C ILE A 3 -1.14 -12.26 -6.27
N SER A 4 -2.02 -12.34 -5.29
CA SER A 4 -2.59 -11.25 -4.49
C SER A 4 -1.54 -10.54 -3.62
N ILE A 5 -0.43 -10.08 -4.23
CA ILE A 5 0.67 -9.30 -3.63
C ILE A 5 0.27 -7.81 -3.49
N ILE A 6 -0.91 -7.45 -3.98
CA ILE A 6 -1.42 -6.09 -4.12
C ILE A 6 -1.54 -5.31 -2.78
N PRO A 7 -1.96 -5.87 -1.62
CA PRO A 7 -2.10 -5.07 -0.41
C PRO A 7 -0.76 -4.71 0.26
N VAL A 8 0.34 -5.41 -0.05
CA VAL A 8 1.64 -5.20 0.61
C VAL A 8 2.34 -3.93 0.10
N TRP A 9 2.18 -3.62 -1.19
CA TRP A 9 2.89 -2.49 -1.81
C TRP A 9 2.34 -1.12 -1.40
N PHE A 10 1.03 -0.99 -1.20
CA PHE A 10 0.43 0.28 -0.76
C PHE A 10 0.85 0.66 0.67
N ILE A 11 0.93 -0.34 1.55
CA ILE A 11 1.43 -0.17 2.91
C ILE A 11 2.91 0.27 2.86
N ARG A 12 3.71 -0.29 1.96
CA ARG A 12 5.11 0.11 1.80
C ARG A 12 5.27 1.61 1.57
N ASP A 13 4.46 2.24 0.73
CA ASP A 13 4.63 3.66 0.40
C ASP A 13 4.36 4.61 1.59
N LEU A 14 3.46 4.22 2.50
CA LEU A 14 3.15 4.99 3.70
C LEU A 14 4.13 4.71 4.85
N PHE A 15 4.65 3.49 4.97
CA PHE A 15 5.47 3.07 6.11
C PHE A 15 6.99 3.05 5.83
N MET A 16 7.43 3.10 4.57
CA MET A 16 8.85 3.21 4.18
C MET A 16 9.27 4.65 3.89
N GLN A 17 8.71 5.61 4.62
CA GLN A 17 9.18 6.99 4.60
C GLN A 17 10.25 7.17 5.69
N PRO A 18 11.25 8.04 5.46
CA PRO A 18 12.33 8.27 6.42
C PRO A 18 11.85 9.00 7.70
N LYS A 19 10.58 9.43 7.74
CA LYS A 19 10.00 10.19 8.85
C LYS A 19 9.00 9.34 9.61
N LEU A 20 9.13 9.31 10.92
CA LEU A 20 8.12 8.75 11.81
C LEU A 20 6.89 9.66 11.85
N MET A 21 5.72 9.05 12.06
CA MET A 21 4.50 9.80 12.28
C MET A 21 4.49 10.44 13.67
N LEU A 22 3.89 11.63 13.75
CA LEU A 22 3.68 12.31 15.02
C LEU A 22 2.71 11.53 15.91
N ASN A 23 2.87 11.75 17.22
CA ASN A 23 1.95 11.21 18.20
C ASN A 23 0.56 11.85 18.03
N LEU A 24 -0.49 11.12 18.42
CA LEU A 24 -1.90 11.59 18.37
C LEU A 24 -2.43 11.86 16.95
N VAL A 25 -1.95 11.12 15.94
CA VAL A 25 -2.53 11.12 14.59
C VAL A 25 -3.39 9.87 14.41
N ASP A 26 -4.66 10.06 14.08
CA ASP A 26 -5.58 8.96 13.78
C ASP A 26 -5.33 8.41 12.37
N LEU A 27 -5.01 7.12 12.28
CA LEU A 27 -4.86 6.40 11.01
C LEU A 27 -5.98 5.37 10.86
N ARG A 28 -6.61 5.36 9.67
CA ARG A 28 -7.64 4.38 9.31
C ARG A 28 -7.23 3.63 8.06
N PHE A 29 -7.01 2.32 8.20
CA PHE A 29 -6.72 1.43 7.08
C PHE A 29 -8.00 0.72 6.62
N LYS A 30 -8.28 0.77 5.32
CA LYS A 30 -9.30 -0.06 4.67
C LYS A 30 -8.60 -1.06 3.76
N LEU A 31 -8.57 -2.32 4.18
CA LEU A 31 -7.98 -3.41 3.41
C LEU A 31 -9.09 -4.13 2.66
N ASN A 32 -9.10 -4.00 1.34
CA ASN A 32 -10.06 -4.70 0.48
C ASN A 32 -9.46 -6.03 0.03
N ARG A 33 -10.17 -7.13 0.29
CA ARG A 33 -9.76 -8.47 -0.16
C ARG A 33 -9.91 -8.59 -1.67
N SER A 34 -8.94 -9.21 -2.33
CA SER A 34 -9.06 -9.60 -3.74
C SER A 34 -10.13 -10.69 -3.93
N LYS A 35 -10.62 -10.85 -5.17
CA LYS A 35 -11.57 -11.94 -5.50
C LYS A 35 -10.92 -13.30 -5.22
N THR A 36 -11.73 -14.28 -4.83
CA THR A 36 -11.29 -15.64 -4.46
C THR A 36 -10.53 -16.33 -5.60
N GLU A 37 -10.92 -16.07 -6.84
CA GLU A 37 -10.27 -16.58 -8.08
C GLU A 37 -8.78 -16.23 -8.19
N PHE A 38 -8.34 -15.16 -7.53
CA PHE A 38 -6.95 -14.69 -7.58
C PHE A 38 -6.19 -14.94 -6.28
N CYS A 39 -6.82 -15.51 -5.26
CA CYS A 39 -6.19 -15.64 -3.94
C CYS A 39 -5.23 -16.84 -3.85
N MET A 40 -5.42 -17.86 -4.70
CA MET A 40 -4.55 -19.03 -4.76
C MET A 40 -4.31 -19.46 -6.21
N MET A 41 -3.12 -19.99 -6.47
CA MET A 41 -2.79 -20.65 -7.74
C MET A 41 -3.09 -22.15 -7.56
N GLY A 42 -4.32 -22.59 -7.88
CA GLY A 42 -4.72 -23.98 -7.74
C GLY A 42 -5.95 -24.30 -8.60
N ASP A 43 -6.04 -25.54 -9.06
CA ASP A 43 -7.12 -26.02 -9.95
C ASP A 43 -8.45 -26.24 -9.19
N THR A 44 -8.41 -26.32 -7.86
CA THR A 44 -9.57 -26.54 -7.01
C THR A 44 -10.10 -25.24 -6.41
N PRO A 45 -11.43 -25.00 -6.40
CA PRO A 45 -12.01 -23.82 -5.80
C PRO A 45 -11.91 -23.86 -4.26
N CYS A 46 -10.87 -23.24 -3.72
CA CYS A 46 -10.65 -23.13 -2.27
C CYS A 46 -11.21 -21.81 -1.71
N ARG A 47 -11.96 -21.89 -0.61
CA ARG A 47 -12.50 -20.70 0.07
C ARG A 47 -11.50 -20.18 1.11
N VAL A 48 -10.83 -19.07 0.79
CA VAL A 48 -9.96 -18.38 1.74
C VAL A 48 -10.78 -17.57 2.73
N LYS A 49 -10.66 -17.90 4.02
CA LYS A 49 -11.15 -17.10 5.14
C LYS A 49 -9.95 -16.48 5.86
N ILE A 50 -10.06 -15.20 6.19
CA ILE A 50 -9.10 -14.53 7.07
C ILE A 50 -9.62 -14.81 8.48
N GLU A 51 -8.84 -15.52 9.27
CA GLU A 51 -9.19 -15.80 10.67
C GLU A 51 -8.83 -14.60 11.53
N ASP A 52 -7.55 -14.23 11.54
CA ASP A 52 -7.04 -13.07 12.29
C ASP A 52 -6.10 -12.20 11.44
N ALA A 53 -6.10 -10.90 11.74
CA ALA A 53 -5.17 -9.93 11.18
C ALA A 53 -4.65 -9.02 12.30
N VAL A 54 -3.33 -9.00 12.48
CA VAL A 54 -2.65 -8.20 13.52
C VAL A 54 -1.74 -7.17 12.86
N LEU A 55 -1.82 -5.92 13.33
CA LEU A 55 -0.92 -4.83 12.93
C LEU A 55 -0.03 -4.44 14.10
N ASN A 56 1.27 -4.72 13.98
CA ASN A 56 2.26 -4.33 14.97
C ASN A 56 2.91 -3.00 14.56
N VAL A 57 2.77 -1.96 15.38
CA VAL A 57 3.35 -0.64 15.14
C VAL A 57 4.40 -0.35 16.21
N ARG A 58 5.61 -0.02 15.77
CA ARG A 58 6.70 0.39 16.66
C ARG A 58 6.54 1.87 17.00
N ARG A 59 6.47 2.18 18.30
CA ARG A 59 6.48 3.55 18.82
C ARG A 59 7.86 3.86 19.40
N GLU A 60 8.48 4.92 18.91
CA GLU A 60 9.75 5.43 19.44
C GLU A 60 9.50 6.64 20.33
N LEU A 61 10.20 6.69 21.47
CA LEU A 61 10.17 7.84 22.37
C LEU A 61 11.41 8.71 22.10
N PRO A 62 11.27 9.88 21.45
CA PRO A 62 12.40 10.75 21.20
C PRO A 62 12.91 11.41 22.49
N ASN A 63 14.15 11.89 22.46
CA ASN A 63 14.73 12.67 23.55
C ASN A 63 13.83 13.87 23.91
N PRO A 64 13.62 14.20 25.21
CA PRO A 64 12.76 15.30 25.64
C PRO A 64 13.08 16.65 24.98
N THR A 65 14.35 16.95 24.71
CA THR A 65 14.75 18.20 24.04
C THR A 65 14.23 18.27 22.61
N ILE A 66 14.31 17.15 21.89
CA ILE A 66 13.79 17.02 20.52
C ILE A 66 12.27 17.16 20.55
N ARG A 67 11.60 16.50 21.50
CA ARG A 67 10.14 16.58 21.65
C ARG A 67 9.64 18.03 21.82
N LEU A 68 10.30 18.82 22.67
CA LEU A 68 9.97 20.24 22.87
C LEU A 68 10.20 21.07 21.59
N ALA A 69 11.26 20.77 20.83
CA ALA A 69 11.51 21.44 19.56
C ALA A 69 10.43 21.10 18.52
N HIS A 70 10.00 19.83 18.44
CA HIS A 70 8.88 19.42 17.59
C HIS A 70 7.57 20.10 17.99
N GLU A 71 7.28 20.23 19.28
CA GLU A 71 6.08 20.91 19.78
C GLU A 71 6.06 22.39 19.38
N LYS A 72 7.18 23.11 19.54
CA LYS A 72 7.33 24.50 19.07
C LYS A 72 7.22 24.62 17.54
N ALA A 73 7.78 23.67 16.80
CA ALA A 73 7.67 23.65 15.34
C ALA A 73 6.23 23.37 14.86
N LEU A 74 5.46 22.58 15.62
CA LEU A 74 4.05 22.29 15.33
C LEU A 74 3.12 23.46 15.64
N GLN A 75 3.50 24.35 16.56
CA GLN A 75 2.77 25.60 16.81
C GLN A 75 2.89 26.56 15.63
N SER A 76 4.02 26.57 14.92
CA SER A 76 4.28 27.47 13.79
C SER A 76 3.99 26.88 12.41
N GLY A 77 3.99 25.55 12.27
CA GLY A 77 3.80 24.90 10.98
C GLY A 77 3.25 23.48 11.05
N THR A 78 2.68 23.03 9.94
CA THR A 78 2.10 21.68 9.83
C THR A 78 3.15 20.66 9.40
N ALA A 79 3.11 19.46 9.99
CA ALA A 79 3.92 18.33 9.52
C ALA A 79 3.39 17.80 8.18
N LYS A 80 4.26 17.80 7.16
CA LYS A 80 3.94 17.29 5.82
C LYS A 80 4.53 15.89 5.63
N TYR A 81 3.66 14.95 5.29
CA TYR A 81 4.01 13.56 4.96
C TYR A 81 3.72 13.33 3.47
N PRO A 82 4.73 13.35 2.59
CA PRO A 82 4.51 13.13 1.17
C PRO A 82 4.07 11.68 0.96
N ILE A 83 2.87 11.49 0.41
CA ILE A 83 2.35 10.16 0.05
C ILE A 83 2.41 10.04 -1.47
N HIS A 84 3.23 9.12 -1.96
CA HIS A 84 3.22 8.75 -3.38
C HIS A 84 2.11 7.73 -3.59
N ARG A 85 0.98 8.18 -4.15
CA ARG A 85 -0.11 7.28 -4.54
C ARG A 85 0.29 6.53 -5.81
N ILE A 86 0.68 5.27 -5.68
CA ILE A 86 0.85 4.39 -6.85
C ILE A 86 -0.53 3.93 -7.31
N LEU A 87 -0.96 4.42 -8.47
CA LEU A 87 -2.16 3.94 -9.16
C LEU A 87 -1.82 2.64 -9.91
N LEU A 88 -2.31 1.51 -9.41
CA LEU A 88 -2.16 0.22 -10.05
C LEU A 88 -3.28 0.02 -11.06
N LYS A 89 -2.93 -0.05 -12.35
CA LYS A 89 -3.84 -0.51 -13.40
C LYS A 89 -3.61 -2.01 -13.60
N THR A 90 -4.56 -2.83 -13.18
CA THR A 90 -4.51 -4.28 -13.41
C THR A 90 -5.22 -4.58 -14.72
N ILE A 91 -4.53 -5.25 -15.64
CA ILE A 91 -5.12 -5.71 -16.89
C ILE A 91 -5.09 -7.24 -16.88
N SER A 92 -6.25 -7.87 -17.09
CA SER A 92 -6.36 -9.33 -17.11
C SER A 92 -6.25 -9.85 -18.54
N VAL A 93 -5.27 -10.71 -18.79
CA VAL A 93 -5.15 -11.44 -20.07
C VAL A 93 -5.97 -12.74 -19.98
N PRO A 94 -6.95 -12.97 -20.87
CA PRO A 94 -7.78 -14.17 -20.84
C PRO A 94 -6.97 -15.43 -21.23
N LYS A 95 -7.32 -16.57 -20.62
CA LYS A 95 -6.68 -17.87 -20.88
C LYS A 95 -6.95 -18.29 -22.33
N GLY A 96 -5.87 -18.59 -23.08
CA GLY A 96 -5.96 -18.97 -24.50
C GLY A 96 -5.56 -17.87 -25.48
N ASN A 97 -5.45 -16.61 -25.04
CA ASN A 97 -4.89 -15.56 -25.87
C ASN A 97 -3.37 -15.66 -25.93
N ARG A 98 -2.83 -15.85 -27.14
CA ARG A 98 -1.38 -15.78 -27.41
C ARG A 98 -0.89 -14.35 -27.61
N MET A 99 -1.80 -13.43 -27.92
CA MET A 99 -1.52 -12.01 -28.14
C MET A 99 -2.64 -11.18 -27.50
N PHE A 100 -2.25 -10.18 -26.72
CA PHE A 100 -3.17 -9.24 -26.08
C PHE A 100 -2.53 -7.85 -26.16
N SER A 101 -3.14 -6.97 -26.95
CA SER A 101 -2.73 -5.57 -27.07
C SER A 101 -3.75 -4.70 -26.36
N GLN A 102 -3.29 -3.88 -25.42
CA GLN A 102 -4.11 -2.90 -24.74
C GLN A 102 -3.54 -1.52 -25.07
N ASP A 103 -4.28 -0.72 -25.83
CA ASP A 103 -3.90 0.66 -26.09
C ASP A 103 -4.14 1.53 -24.84
N ASN A 104 -3.35 2.60 -24.70
CA ASN A 104 -3.52 3.58 -23.63
C ASN A 104 -3.48 2.98 -22.22
N VAL A 105 -2.54 2.05 -21.97
CA VAL A 105 -2.29 1.52 -20.62
C VAL A 105 -2.01 2.66 -19.64
N PHE A 106 -1.31 3.70 -20.06
CA PHE A 106 -0.93 4.85 -19.23
C PHE A 106 -1.65 6.13 -19.69
N LEU A 107 -2.91 6.29 -19.30
CA LEU A 107 -3.58 7.58 -19.41
C LEU A 107 -3.15 8.45 -18.20
N GLY A 108 -2.07 9.21 -18.36
CA GLY A 108 -1.58 10.15 -17.35
C GLY A 108 -0.19 9.80 -16.80
N GLN A 109 -0.10 9.48 -15.51
CA GLN A 109 1.19 9.25 -14.84
C GLN A 109 1.90 7.99 -15.35
N MET A 110 3.16 8.15 -15.76
CA MET A 110 4.02 7.05 -16.17
C MET A 110 4.41 6.18 -14.95
N PRO A 111 4.31 4.85 -15.04
CA PRO A 111 4.66 3.97 -13.93
C PRO A 111 6.17 3.98 -13.71
N LYS A 112 6.60 3.99 -12.45
CA LYS A 112 8.01 3.87 -12.09
C LYS A 112 8.53 2.42 -12.13
N ARG A 113 7.63 1.43 -12.17
CA ARG A 113 8.00 0.01 -12.16
C ARG A 113 6.90 -0.84 -12.79
N LEU A 114 7.30 -1.80 -13.62
CA LEU A 114 6.45 -2.83 -14.20
C LEU A 114 6.72 -4.17 -13.50
N LEU A 115 5.66 -4.93 -13.22
CA LEU A 115 5.71 -6.27 -12.65
C LEU A 115 4.86 -7.17 -13.55
N PHE A 116 5.39 -8.33 -13.94
CA PHE A 116 4.71 -9.33 -14.78
C PHE A 116 4.30 -10.54 -13.94
#